data_AF-A0A7J4QEH5-F1
#
_entry.id   AF-A0A7J4QEH5-F1
#
_cell.length_a   1.000
_cell.length_b   1.000
_cell.length_c   1.000
_cell.angle_alpha   90.00
_cell.angle_beta   90.00
_cell.angle_gamma   90.00
#
_symmetry.space_group_name_H-M   'P 1'
#
loop_
_entity.id
_entity.type
_entity.pdbx_description
1 polymer ?
#
loop_
_entity_poly.entity_id
_entity_poly.type
_entity_poly.pdbx_seq_one_letter_code
_entity_poly.pdbx_strand_id
1 'polypeptide(L)'
;MEKPSEKDYKNYAKYIQKYFLISVAIVIVLVLFVLWATGVFKVCGDFYCTAKECISGCKDCDADSCLDRICQPQSLENCDNSGDCTCDINQVCGPYRPGSDEKGCYAMRCGDNFCDAKGESKEKCCLDCGCNPGYECNKEKNECQFLTPGLDINVNSVITGVSASTIYSNRGLIDDEGKKRPLVSMNITNNAPNIAKKVAVSLKIGNYTAEQSEGLGDMGPGESKGYDWYPTPTENILTIKDNINALIVVVASFEDEHGKRYTSTKSIPLEIAGRSNWADYSSVSQFVTPLESVVRQTVSAAGSFSTRDDEGIDQAARQIWDMLGGLGIEYISDPTLEYRQYPADVLKTKKGDCDDLSTLYAALLESVGIKTALITHPGHMYAAYYDSEHINPVETTMIGSSFKDARDEGNKEYGEHKNDKYITVIEDEWKAKDIKTPGDVGISTSEVSISLIEVRHVYNAEWVCDTGTPDNCQHYALNVYCDLTFINSGTGEGQKCVDVSTFVDDRDVHDEVVCKTVEGGSSETARVTYTNPSQPNAPFQYRCQIK
;
A
#
# COMPACT_ATOMS: atom_id res chain seq x y z
N MET A 1 3.74 28.15 34.46
CA MET A 1 2.38 28.51 34.02
C MET A 1 1.41 27.84 34.98
N GLU A 2 0.69 28.60 35.80
CA GLU A 2 -0.32 28.06 36.74
C GLU A 2 -1.52 27.50 35.98
N LYS A 3 -2.00 26.31 36.38
CA LYS A 3 -3.21 25.69 35.82
C LYS A 3 -4.44 26.52 36.22
N PRO A 4 -5.37 26.81 35.29
CA PRO A 4 -6.54 27.62 35.59
C PRO A 4 -7.48 26.92 36.57
N SER A 5 -8.19 27.70 37.39
CA SER A 5 -9.01 27.20 38.49
C SER A 5 -10.32 26.58 37.98
N GLU A 6 -10.90 25.64 38.75
CA GLU A 6 -12.18 24.99 38.41
C GLU A 6 -13.34 25.98 38.19
N LYS A 7 -13.23 27.20 38.73
CA LYS A 7 -14.20 28.29 38.55
C LYS A 7 -14.14 28.89 37.13
N ASP A 8 -12.96 28.86 36.50
CA ASP A 8 -12.75 29.38 35.15
C ASP A 8 -13.39 28.46 34.09
N TYR A 9 -13.35 27.14 34.32
CA TYR A 9 -14.02 26.15 33.46
C TYR A 9 -15.54 26.31 33.42
N LYS A 10 -16.18 26.60 34.56
CA LYS A 10 -17.64 26.81 34.62
C LYS A 10 -18.09 28.08 33.89
N ASN A 11 -17.27 29.14 33.93
CA ASN A 11 -17.54 30.36 33.17
C ASN A 11 -17.33 30.16 31.68
N TYR A 12 -16.32 29.37 31.29
CA TYR A 12 -16.05 29.02 29.89
C TYR A 12 -17.19 28.19 29.27
N ALA A 13 -17.71 27.21 30.01
CA ALA A 13 -18.85 26.39 29.57
C ALA A 13 -20.13 27.23 29.34
N LYS A 14 -20.42 28.21 30.21
CA LYS A 14 -21.53 29.16 30.01
C LYS A 14 -21.34 30.05 28.79
N TYR A 15 -20.10 30.44 28.49
CA TYR A 15 -19.77 31.21 27.31
C TYR A 15 -20.06 30.38 26.05
N ILE A 16 -19.54 29.16 25.95
CA ILE A 16 -19.75 28.26 24.81
C ILE A 16 -21.25 28.01 24.56
N GLN A 17 -22.03 27.76 25.62
CA GLN A 17 -23.46 27.50 25.50
C GLN A 17 -24.25 28.71 24.95
N LYS A 18 -23.84 29.93 25.32
CA LYS A 18 -24.45 31.18 24.82
C LYS A 18 -24.14 31.41 23.34
N TYR A 19 -22.90 31.17 22.90
CA TYR A 19 -22.52 31.31 21.50
C TYR A 19 -23.12 30.22 20.61
N PHE A 20 -23.27 28.99 21.12
CA PHE A 20 -23.95 27.91 20.43
C PHE A 20 -25.41 28.27 20.12
N LEU A 21 -26.16 28.79 21.09
CA LEU A 21 -27.55 29.22 20.88
C LEU A 21 -27.67 30.36 19.86
N ILE A 22 -26.73 31.31 19.85
CA ILE A 22 -26.71 32.40 18.86
C ILE A 22 -26.42 31.84 17.46
N SER A 23 -25.48 30.90 17.32
CA SER A 23 -25.16 30.28 16.04
C SER A 23 -26.34 29.48 15.47
N VAL A 24 -27.08 28.75 16.31
CA VAL A 24 -28.29 28.04 15.88
C VAL A 24 -29.38 29.01 15.41
N ALA A 25 -29.57 30.13 16.10
CA ALA A 25 -30.53 31.15 15.68
C ALA A 25 -30.17 31.78 14.33
N ILE A 26 -28.89 32.06 14.07
CA ILE A 26 -28.41 32.58 12.78
C ILE A 26 -28.65 31.57 11.66
N VAL A 27 -28.38 30.28 11.90
CA VAL A 27 -28.63 29.21 10.92
C VAL A 27 -30.13 29.10 10.61
N ILE A 28 -31.01 29.18 11.61
CA ILE A 28 -32.46 29.15 11.38
C ILE A 28 -32.92 30.35 10.54
N VAL A 29 -32.40 31.56 10.81
CA VAL A 29 -32.73 32.75 10.01
C VAL A 29 -32.22 32.61 8.57
N LEU A 30 -31.00 32.08 8.38
CA LEU A 30 -30.46 31.82 7.05
C LEU A 30 -31.27 30.76 6.29
N VAL A 31 -31.69 29.68 6.95
CA VAL A 31 -32.56 28.67 6.34
C VAL A 31 -33.91 29.26 5.97
N LEU A 32 -34.52 30.08 6.83
CA LEU A 32 -35.78 30.77 6.51
C LEU A 32 -35.61 31.78 5.36
N PHE A 33 -34.47 32.47 5.28
CA PHE A 33 -34.16 33.39 4.19
C PHE A 33 -33.91 32.65 2.87
N VAL A 34 -33.22 31.51 2.90
CA VAL A 34 -33.04 30.63 1.74
C VAL A 34 -34.38 30.08 1.28
N LEU A 35 -35.24 29.59 2.19
CA LEU A 35 -36.59 29.11 1.85
C LEU A 35 -37.48 30.21 1.23
N TRP A 36 -37.30 31.47 1.65
CA TRP A 36 -37.97 32.63 1.06
C TRP A 36 -37.39 32.97 -0.33
N ALA A 37 -36.07 32.94 -0.49
CA ALA A 37 -35.37 33.25 -1.74
C ALA A 37 -35.50 32.15 -2.81
N THR A 38 -35.67 30.88 -2.41
CA THR A 38 -35.88 29.74 -3.32
C THR A 38 -37.34 29.55 -3.73
N GLY A 39 -38.22 30.51 -3.46
CA GLY A 39 -39.56 30.55 -4.05
C GLY A 39 -40.53 29.48 -3.54
N VAL A 40 -40.35 28.95 -2.32
CA VAL A 40 -41.27 27.94 -1.74
C VAL A 40 -42.66 28.53 -1.41
N PHE A 41 -42.82 29.87 -1.53
CA PHE A 41 -44.13 30.53 -1.53
C PHE A 41 -44.55 30.95 -2.94
N LYS A 42 -45.52 30.17 -3.48
CA LYS A 42 -46.51 30.47 -4.52
C LYS A 42 -46.18 31.65 -5.46
N VAL A 43 -45.72 31.31 -6.67
CA VAL A 43 -45.73 32.21 -7.82
C VAL A 43 -47.06 31.97 -8.54
N CYS A 44 -47.83 33.03 -8.77
CA CYS A 44 -48.71 33.13 -9.93
C CYS A 44 -48.19 34.35 -10.71
N GLY A 45 -48.13 34.29 -12.03
CA GLY A 45 -47.79 35.43 -12.89
C GLY A 45 -46.37 35.44 -13.47
N ASP A 46 -45.72 34.29 -13.61
CA ASP A 46 -44.44 34.16 -14.33
C ASP A 46 -44.59 33.77 -15.81
N PHE A 47 -45.84 33.67 -16.30
CA PHE A 47 -46.23 33.28 -17.67
C PHE A 47 -45.95 31.81 -18.03
N TYR A 48 -45.62 30.95 -17.07
CA TYR A 48 -45.49 29.50 -17.30
C TYR A 48 -46.49 28.74 -16.41
N CYS A 49 -47.32 27.89 -17.01
CA CYS A 49 -48.32 27.11 -16.25
C CYS A 49 -47.76 25.73 -15.91
N THR A 50 -47.68 25.38 -14.62
CA THR A 50 -47.25 24.07 -14.12
C THR A 50 -48.43 23.30 -13.50
N ALA A 51 -48.34 21.96 -13.41
CA ALA A 51 -49.40 21.11 -12.86
C ALA A 51 -49.81 21.48 -11.41
N LYS A 52 -48.90 22.07 -10.63
CA LYS A 52 -49.20 22.55 -9.27
C LYS A 52 -50.01 23.85 -9.26
N GLU A 53 -49.90 24.67 -10.30
CA GLU A 53 -50.64 25.93 -10.44
C GLU A 53 -52.08 25.70 -10.91
N CYS A 54 -52.32 24.70 -11.79
CA CYS A 54 -53.66 24.27 -12.21
C CYS A 54 -54.55 23.84 -11.02
N ILE A 55 -54.00 23.13 -10.02
CA ILE A 55 -54.77 22.69 -8.83
C ILE A 55 -55.17 23.88 -7.94
N SER A 56 -54.43 24.98 -8.01
CA SER A 56 -54.56 26.13 -7.11
C SER A 56 -55.40 27.30 -7.65
N GLY A 57 -55.75 27.29 -8.95
CA GLY A 57 -56.58 28.31 -9.59
C GLY A 57 -55.86 29.65 -9.84
N CYS A 58 -54.57 29.63 -10.21
CA CYS A 58 -53.83 30.81 -10.62
C CYS A 58 -54.40 31.42 -11.93
N LYS A 59 -54.32 32.76 -12.07
CA LYS A 59 -55.04 33.55 -13.09
C LYS A 59 -54.39 33.54 -14.48
N ASP A 60 -53.14 33.10 -14.55
CA ASP A 60 -52.30 32.97 -15.74
C ASP A 60 -52.41 31.61 -16.43
N CYS A 61 -53.11 30.64 -15.82
CA CYS A 61 -53.56 29.42 -16.47
C CYS A 61 -54.98 29.63 -16.98
N ASP A 62 -55.19 29.63 -18.29
CA ASP A 62 -56.54 29.74 -18.87
C ASP A 62 -57.32 28.46 -18.56
N ALA A 63 -58.56 28.60 -18.09
CA ALA A 63 -59.37 27.49 -17.58
C ALA A 63 -59.71 26.46 -18.67
N ASP A 64 -59.56 26.84 -19.95
CA ASP A 64 -59.77 25.97 -21.10
C ASP A 64 -58.57 25.04 -21.40
N SER A 65 -57.39 25.25 -20.81
CA SER A 65 -56.17 24.44 -21.09
C SER A 65 -55.72 23.52 -19.95
N CYS A 66 -56.26 23.66 -18.73
CA CYS A 66 -55.82 22.82 -17.59
C CYS A 66 -56.67 21.56 -17.38
N LEU A 67 -57.88 21.46 -17.97
CA LEU A 67 -58.89 20.46 -17.58
C LEU A 67 -59.95 20.17 -18.68
N ASP A 68 -59.66 20.41 -19.97
CA ASP A 68 -60.60 20.07 -21.05
C ASP A 68 -60.66 18.55 -21.33
N ARG A 69 -59.83 17.75 -20.65
CA ARG A 69 -59.64 16.30 -20.82
C ARG A 69 -59.06 15.92 -22.18
N ILE A 70 -58.46 16.87 -22.89
CA ILE A 70 -57.87 16.69 -24.21
C ILE A 70 -56.42 17.14 -24.12
N CYS A 71 -55.48 16.21 -24.20
CA CYS A 71 -54.06 16.57 -24.31
C CYS A 71 -53.81 17.32 -25.63
N GLN A 72 -53.36 18.58 -25.56
CA GLN A 72 -53.08 19.45 -26.71
C GLN A 72 -51.58 19.78 -26.86
N PRO A 73 -50.76 18.88 -27.43
CA PRO A 73 -49.32 19.12 -27.65
C PRO A 73 -48.97 20.43 -28.37
N GLN A 74 -49.82 20.86 -29.29
CA GLN A 74 -49.60 22.08 -30.09
C GLN A 74 -49.75 23.37 -29.27
N SER A 75 -50.37 23.28 -28.10
CA SER A 75 -50.52 24.35 -27.12
C SER A 75 -49.47 24.27 -26.01
N LEU A 76 -48.39 23.48 -26.21
CA LEU A 76 -47.31 23.19 -25.26
C LEU A 76 -47.71 22.35 -24.03
N GLU A 77 -48.83 21.63 -24.11
CA GLU A 77 -49.19 20.63 -23.10
C GLU A 77 -48.35 19.34 -23.26
N ASN A 78 -47.91 18.80 -22.14
CA ASN A 78 -47.20 17.54 -22.04
C ASN A 78 -47.48 16.90 -20.67
N CYS A 79 -46.95 15.70 -20.47
CA CYS A 79 -47.20 14.91 -19.27
C CYS A 79 -46.67 15.50 -17.96
N ASP A 80 -45.81 16.53 -18.00
CA ASP A 80 -45.22 17.17 -16.82
C ASP A 80 -46.03 18.41 -16.39
N ASN A 81 -46.65 19.10 -17.36
CA ASN A 81 -47.42 20.34 -17.12
C ASN A 81 -48.94 20.20 -17.29
N SER A 82 -49.44 19.09 -17.84
CA SER A 82 -50.87 18.82 -18.02
C SER A 82 -51.27 17.44 -17.49
N GLY A 83 -52.30 17.40 -16.64
CA GLY A 83 -52.89 16.17 -16.13
C GLY A 83 -53.68 15.37 -17.18
N ASP A 84 -54.00 16.00 -18.31
CA ASP A 84 -54.73 15.38 -19.42
C ASP A 84 -53.78 14.63 -20.37
N CYS A 85 -52.48 14.96 -20.36
CA CYS A 85 -51.43 14.26 -21.08
C CYS A 85 -50.85 13.09 -20.26
N THR A 86 -51.61 12.00 -20.16
CA THR A 86 -51.13 10.80 -19.46
C THR A 86 -50.29 9.89 -20.36
N CYS A 87 -49.20 9.37 -19.81
CA CYS A 87 -48.37 8.36 -20.47
C CYS A 87 -48.98 6.97 -20.33
N ASP A 88 -48.76 6.12 -21.34
CA ASP A 88 -49.20 4.73 -21.29
C ASP A 88 -48.51 3.94 -20.16
N ILE A 89 -49.06 2.77 -19.85
CA ILE A 89 -48.58 1.93 -18.73
C ILE A 89 -47.08 1.56 -18.83
N ASN A 90 -46.54 1.50 -20.06
CA ASN A 90 -45.14 1.19 -20.37
C ASN A 90 -44.30 2.43 -20.74
N GLN A 91 -44.77 3.63 -20.41
CA GLN A 91 -44.06 4.88 -20.66
C GLN A 91 -43.85 5.66 -19.35
N VAL A 92 -42.83 6.50 -19.37
CA VAL A 92 -42.50 7.46 -18.30
C VAL A 92 -42.60 8.86 -18.85
N CYS A 93 -43.03 9.78 -18.00
CA CYS A 93 -43.08 11.19 -18.36
C CYS A 93 -41.67 11.78 -18.36
N GLY A 94 -41.27 12.38 -19.47
CA GLY A 94 -39.97 13.04 -19.62
C GLY A 94 -39.93 13.88 -20.88
N PRO A 95 -40.69 14.99 -20.97
CA PRO A 95 -40.88 15.76 -22.21
C PRO A 95 -39.60 16.27 -22.88
N TYR A 96 -38.51 16.37 -22.11
CA TYR A 96 -37.21 16.83 -22.59
C TYR A 96 -36.23 15.68 -22.90
N ARG A 97 -36.66 14.42 -22.77
CA ARG A 97 -35.82 13.26 -23.10
C ARG A 97 -35.82 12.98 -24.60
N PRO A 98 -34.65 12.63 -25.19
CA PRO A 98 -34.58 12.17 -26.57
C PRO A 98 -35.49 10.96 -26.82
N GLY A 99 -36.35 11.03 -27.84
CA GLY A 99 -37.27 9.94 -28.19
C GLY A 99 -38.64 9.99 -27.50
N SER A 100 -38.95 11.07 -26.78
CA SER A 100 -40.30 11.34 -26.28
C SER A 100 -41.27 11.62 -27.41
N ASP A 101 -42.51 11.15 -27.26
CA ASP A 101 -43.61 11.46 -28.16
C ASP A 101 -44.12 12.90 -27.97
N GLU A 102 -45.13 13.28 -28.75
CA GLU A 102 -45.72 14.62 -28.73
C GLU A 102 -46.35 14.97 -27.36
N LYS A 103 -46.67 13.98 -26.52
CA LYS A 103 -47.20 14.20 -25.16
C LYS A 103 -46.08 14.31 -24.12
N GLY A 104 -44.82 14.18 -24.54
CA GLY A 104 -43.67 14.13 -23.65
C GLY A 104 -43.44 12.78 -22.96
N CYS A 105 -44.10 11.72 -23.45
CA CYS A 105 -43.97 10.37 -22.92
C CYS A 105 -42.95 9.59 -23.74
N TYR A 106 -42.01 8.91 -23.10
CA TYR A 106 -41.05 8.05 -23.78
C TYR A 106 -41.13 6.62 -23.25
N ALA A 107 -40.75 5.68 -24.10
CA ALA A 107 -40.68 4.27 -23.75
C ALA A 107 -39.37 3.99 -23.00
N MET A 108 -39.48 3.35 -21.84
CA MET A 108 -38.32 2.94 -21.02
C MET A 108 -37.48 1.94 -21.83
N ARG A 109 -36.17 2.18 -21.92
CA ARG A 109 -35.26 1.35 -22.70
C ARG A 109 -33.91 1.28 -22.02
N CYS A 110 -33.55 0.06 -21.64
CA CYS A 110 -32.23 -0.18 -21.13
C CYS A 110 -31.12 0.15 -22.15
N GLY A 111 -30.10 0.88 -21.70
CA GLY A 111 -29.00 1.44 -22.47
C GLY A 111 -29.19 2.91 -22.89
N ASP A 112 -30.19 3.61 -22.36
CA ASP A 112 -30.44 5.03 -22.66
C ASP A 112 -29.70 6.01 -21.72
N ASN A 113 -28.93 5.48 -20.77
CA ASN A 113 -28.18 6.15 -19.70
C ASN A 113 -29.05 6.72 -18.56
N PHE A 114 -30.30 6.31 -18.42
CA PHE A 114 -31.17 6.75 -17.34
C PHE A 114 -31.81 5.58 -16.62
N CYS A 115 -31.58 5.46 -15.31
CA CYS A 115 -32.25 4.42 -14.52
C CYS A 115 -33.68 4.82 -14.17
N ASP A 116 -34.66 4.32 -14.93
CA ASP A 116 -36.07 4.67 -14.75
C ASP A 116 -36.75 3.77 -13.71
N ALA A 117 -36.99 4.31 -12.51
CA ALA A 117 -37.53 3.57 -11.36
C ALA A 117 -38.88 2.85 -11.63
N LYS A 118 -39.63 3.31 -12.64
CA LYS A 118 -40.79 2.62 -13.16
C LYS A 118 -40.26 1.68 -14.24
N GLY A 119 -40.11 0.38 -13.96
CA GLY A 119 -39.76 -0.62 -14.99
C GLY A 119 -38.30 -1.06 -15.03
N GLU A 120 -37.35 -0.19 -14.70
CA GLU A 120 -35.93 -0.52 -14.63
C GLU A 120 -35.46 -0.68 -13.18
N SER A 121 -34.57 -1.64 -12.99
CA SER A 121 -33.92 -1.93 -11.72
C SER A 121 -32.55 -2.54 -12.01
N LYS A 122 -31.71 -2.68 -10.99
CA LYS A 122 -30.39 -3.32 -11.13
C LYS A 122 -30.47 -4.76 -11.68
N GLU A 123 -31.60 -5.43 -11.50
CA GLU A 123 -31.88 -6.79 -12.00
C GLU A 123 -32.43 -6.83 -13.43
N LYS A 124 -33.00 -5.72 -13.92
CA LYS A 124 -33.63 -5.66 -15.26
C LYS A 124 -32.84 -4.82 -16.26
N CYS A 125 -32.09 -3.85 -15.78
CA CYS A 125 -31.29 -2.96 -16.60
C CYS A 125 -30.03 -2.52 -15.85
N CYS A 126 -28.98 -3.33 -15.94
CA CYS A 126 -27.71 -2.98 -15.29
C CYS A 126 -26.93 -1.92 -16.06
N LEU A 127 -27.23 -1.69 -17.33
CA LEU A 127 -26.56 -0.69 -18.17
C LEU A 127 -26.81 0.73 -17.65
N ASP A 128 -28.02 1.02 -17.18
CA ASP A 128 -28.40 2.36 -16.71
C ASP A 128 -28.48 2.44 -15.18
N CYS A 129 -28.94 1.39 -14.49
CA CYS A 129 -29.06 1.37 -13.03
C CYS A 129 -27.79 0.89 -12.29
N GLY A 130 -26.79 0.40 -13.04
CA GLY A 130 -25.61 -0.24 -12.48
C GLY A 130 -25.92 -1.55 -11.76
N CYS A 131 -24.90 -2.12 -11.12
CA CYS A 131 -25.00 -3.37 -10.38
C CYS A 131 -24.86 -3.18 -8.86
N ASN A 132 -25.10 -4.26 -8.10
CA ASN A 132 -24.74 -4.30 -6.68
C ASN A 132 -23.20 -4.39 -6.52
N PRO A 133 -22.64 -3.95 -5.37
CA PRO A 133 -21.22 -4.08 -5.11
C PRO A 133 -20.73 -5.52 -5.33
N GLY A 134 -19.60 -5.68 -6.02
CA GLY A 134 -19.06 -7.00 -6.40
C GLY A 134 -19.58 -7.55 -7.73
N TYR A 135 -20.37 -6.78 -8.48
CA TYR A 135 -20.89 -7.17 -9.80
C TYR A 135 -20.61 -6.06 -10.83
N GLU A 136 -20.35 -6.46 -12.07
CA GLU A 136 -20.22 -5.59 -13.24
C GLU A 136 -21.34 -5.90 -14.23
N CYS A 137 -21.82 -4.90 -14.96
CA CYS A 137 -22.85 -5.14 -15.98
C CYS A 137 -22.23 -5.76 -17.23
N ASN A 138 -22.66 -6.98 -17.57
CA ASN A 138 -22.34 -7.56 -18.87
C ASN A 138 -23.14 -6.81 -19.95
N LYS A 139 -22.44 -5.99 -20.76
CA LYS A 139 -23.09 -5.11 -21.73
C LYS A 139 -23.83 -5.83 -22.85
N GLU A 140 -23.45 -7.08 -23.16
CA GLU A 140 -24.09 -7.86 -24.23
C GLU A 140 -25.39 -8.53 -23.76
N LYS A 141 -25.43 -8.93 -22.49
CA LYS A 141 -26.57 -9.64 -21.90
C LYS A 141 -27.48 -8.75 -21.06
N ASN A 142 -27.02 -7.54 -20.71
CA ASN A 142 -27.69 -6.64 -19.78
C ASN A 142 -28.01 -7.33 -18.44
N GLU A 143 -27.03 -8.09 -17.95
CA GLU A 143 -27.12 -8.83 -16.69
C GLU A 143 -25.91 -8.49 -15.82
N CYS A 144 -26.15 -8.32 -14.52
CA CYS A 144 -25.05 -8.17 -13.56
C CYS A 144 -24.27 -9.49 -13.45
N GLN A 145 -23.07 -9.51 -13.99
CA GLN A 145 -22.12 -10.60 -13.82
C GLN A 145 -21.25 -10.32 -12.61
N PHE A 146 -21.01 -11.36 -11.82
CA PHE A 146 -20.18 -11.24 -10.64
C PHE A 146 -18.73 -10.91 -11.06
N LEU A 147 -18.17 -9.82 -10.51
CA LEU A 147 -16.74 -9.59 -10.57
C LEU A 147 -16.10 -10.77 -9.86
N THR A 148 -15.13 -11.42 -10.48
CA THR A 148 -14.39 -12.59 -9.96
C THR A 148 -14.39 -12.63 -8.44
N PRO A 149 -14.73 -13.78 -7.80
CA PRO A 149 -14.73 -13.89 -6.34
C PRO A 149 -13.36 -13.41 -5.88
N GLY A 150 -13.36 -12.30 -5.17
CA GLY A 150 -12.17 -11.54 -4.91
C GLY A 150 -12.23 -11.15 -3.46
N LEU A 151 -11.28 -11.64 -2.70
CA LEU A 151 -10.99 -11.03 -1.41
C LEU A 151 -10.38 -9.66 -1.69
N ASP A 152 -10.98 -8.64 -1.10
CA ASP A 152 -10.45 -7.28 -1.16
C ASP A 152 -9.40 -7.10 -0.07
N ILE A 153 -8.28 -6.49 -0.43
CA ILE A 153 -7.11 -6.30 0.45
C ILE A 153 -7.04 -4.82 0.79
N ASN A 154 -7.53 -4.46 1.98
CA ASN A 154 -7.53 -3.10 2.49
C ASN A 154 -6.31 -2.87 3.37
N VAL A 155 -5.40 -1.99 2.94
CA VAL A 155 -4.16 -1.73 3.68
C VAL A 155 -4.45 -0.64 4.70
N ASN A 156 -4.30 -0.96 5.98
CA ASN A 156 -4.57 -0.02 7.07
C ASN A 156 -3.37 0.89 7.33
N SER A 157 -2.17 0.31 7.35
CA SER A 157 -0.92 1.03 7.55
C SER A 157 0.27 0.30 6.95
N VAL A 158 1.24 1.07 6.49
CA VAL A 158 2.53 0.59 5.98
C VAL A 158 3.60 1.49 6.54
N ILE A 159 4.68 0.89 7.03
CA ILE A 159 5.82 1.66 7.47
C ILE A 159 6.81 1.82 6.31
N THR A 160 7.08 3.07 5.91
CA THR A 160 7.97 3.42 4.80
C THR A 160 9.25 4.12 5.27
N GLY A 161 10.27 4.17 4.41
CA GLY A 161 11.55 4.80 4.74
C GLY A 161 12.37 4.03 5.77
N VAL A 162 12.07 2.74 5.96
CA VAL A 162 12.77 1.86 6.91
C VAL A 162 14.11 1.45 6.31
N SER A 163 15.18 1.45 7.09
CA SER A 163 16.49 0.98 6.60
C SER A 163 16.52 -0.53 6.43
N ALA A 164 17.31 -1.00 5.45
CA ALA A 164 17.50 -2.42 5.18
C ALA A 164 17.92 -3.22 6.43
N SER A 165 18.82 -2.66 7.23
CA SER A 165 19.27 -3.22 8.51
C SER A 165 18.19 -3.30 9.58
N THR A 166 17.32 -2.30 9.66
CA THR A 166 16.17 -2.31 10.57
C THR A 166 15.25 -3.49 10.26
N ILE A 167 14.96 -3.71 8.97
CA ILE A 167 14.19 -4.87 8.52
C ILE A 167 14.96 -6.17 8.81
N TYR A 168 16.26 -6.22 8.51
CA TYR A 168 17.10 -7.40 8.72
C TYR A 168 17.17 -7.89 10.17
N SER A 169 17.33 -6.96 11.10
CA SER A 169 17.42 -7.32 12.52
C SER A 169 16.11 -7.93 13.04
N ASN A 170 14.98 -7.64 12.39
CA ASN A 170 13.61 -7.92 12.88
C ASN A 170 13.41 -7.45 14.35
N ARG A 171 14.26 -6.53 14.80
CA ARG A 171 14.31 -5.99 16.16
C ARG A 171 13.91 -4.52 16.14
N GLY A 172 14.31 -3.74 15.14
CA GLY A 172 13.96 -2.30 15.05
C GLY A 172 12.53 -1.96 14.59
N LEU A 173 11.59 -2.91 14.57
CA LEU A 173 10.16 -2.61 14.50
C LEU A 173 9.56 -2.78 15.89
N ILE A 174 10.08 -2.09 16.90
CA ILE A 174 9.59 -2.13 18.28
C ILE A 174 9.19 -0.70 18.66
N ASP A 175 8.03 -0.52 19.30
CA ASP A 175 7.59 0.77 19.82
C ASP A 175 8.28 1.12 21.16
N ASP A 176 8.07 2.35 21.64
CA ASP A 176 8.65 2.86 22.89
C ASP A 176 8.32 2.01 24.14
N GLU A 177 7.30 1.15 24.04
CA GLU A 177 6.85 0.25 25.11
C GLU A 177 7.49 -1.16 24.99
N GLY A 178 8.35 -1.38 24.00
CA GLY A 178 9.01 -2.66 23.77
C GLY A 178 8.16 -3.68 22.98
N LYS A 179 7.05 -3.26 22.37
CA LYS A 179 6.15 -4.13 21.60
C LYS A 179 6.47 -4.08 20.10
N LYS A 180 6.47 -5.26 19.46
CA LYS A 180 6.69 -5.38 18.02
C LYS A 180 5.59 -4.71 17.20
N ARG A 181 5.98 -3.83 16.29
CA ARG A 181 5.13 -3.18 15.28
C ARG A 181 5.18 -3.95 13.95
N PRO A 182 4.04 -4.23 13.31
CA PRO A 182 4.04 -4.85 12.00
C PRO A 182 4.54 -3.87 10.93
N LEU A 183 5.23 -4.39 9.91
CA LEU A 183 5.64 -3.58 8.76
C LEU A 183 4.41 -3.17 7.93
N VAL A 184 3.42 -4.05 7.85
CA VAL A 184 2.12 -3.81 7.20
C VAL A 184 1.01 -4.34 8.07
N SER A 185 -0.03 -3.53 8.27
CA SER A 185 -1.32 -3.98 8.81
C SER A 185 -2.37 -3.86 7.73
N MET A 186 -3.18 -4.89 7.54
CA MET A 186 -4.22 -4.93 6.52
C MET A 186 -5.48 -5.65 7.00
N ASN A 187 -6.59 -5.43 6.31
CA ASN A 187 -7.84 -6.16 6.45
C ASN A 187 -8.17 -6.86 5.13
N ILE A 188 -8.46 -8.15 5.21
CA ILE A 188 -8.94 -8.94 4.09
C ILE A 188 -10.45 -9.02 4.20
N THR A 189 -11.18 -8.56 3.19
CA THR A 189 -12.65 -8.51 3.20
C THR A 189 -13.23 -9.37 2.10
N ASN A 190 -14.16 -10.24 2.46
CA ASN A 190 -14.92 -11.01 1.48
C ASN A 190 -16.10 -10.18 0.97
N ASN A 191 -15.93 -9.51 -0.17
CA ASN A 191 -17.02 -8.76 -0.83
C ASN A 191 -17.93 -9.66 -1.70
N ALA A 192 -17.67 -10.97 -1.75
CA ALA A 192 -18.49 -11.91 -2.49
C ALA A 192 -19.79 -12.23 -1.72
N PRO A 193 -20.87 -12.63 -2.43
CA PRO A 193 -22.11 -13.09 -1.82
C PRO A 193 -21.99 -14.49 -1.19
N ASN A 194 -20.90 -15.22 -1.46
CA ASN A 194 -20.68 -16.60 -1.04
C ASN A 194 -19.56 -16.69 -0.01
N ILE A 195 -19.50 -17.81 0.72
CA ILE A 195 -18.43 -18.10 1.68
C ILE A 195 -17.12 -18.35 0.92
N ALA A 196 -16.05 -17.67 1.31
CA ALA A 196 -14.68 -17.98 0.90
C ALA A 196 -14.09 -19.00 1.86
N LYS A 197 -13.76 -20.20 1.39
CA LYS A 197 -13.18 -21.28 2.21
C LYS A 197 -11.66 -21.23 2.20
N LYS A 198 -11.04 -21.68 3.29
CA LYS A 198 -9.57 -21.80 3.45
C LYS A 198 -8.83 -20.54 2.99
N VAL A 199 -9.31 -19.37 3.42
CA VAL A 199 -8.64 -18.12 3.12
C VAL A 199 -7.25 -18.15 3.72
N ALA A 200 -6.25 -17.78 2.93
CA ALA A 200 -4.88 -17.62 3.36
C ALA A 200 -4.26 -16.41 2.68
N VAL A 201 -3.39 -15.70 3.38
CA VAL A 201 -2.63 -14.56 2.83
C VAL A 201 -1.17 -14.97 2.76
N SER A 202 -0.48 -14.59 1.69
CA SER A 202 0.96 -14.72 1.52
C SER A 202 1.58 -13.35 1.23
N LEU A 203 2.73 -13.05 1.83
CA LEU A 203 3.46 -11.79 1.61
C LEU A 203 4.94 -12.02 1.39
N LYS A 204 5.52 -11.19 0.53
CA LYS A 204 6.98 -11.07 0.36
C LYS A 204 7.39 -9.72 -0.20
N ILE A 205 8.65 -9.37 0.02
CA ILE A 205 9.34 -8.28 -0.68
C ILE A 205 10.43 -8.90 -1.55
N GLY A 206 10.15 -9.08 -2.83
CA GLY A 206 11.10 -9.63 -3.81
C GLY A 206 11.86 -10.86 -3.28
N ASN A 207 13.19 -10.81 -3.39
CA ASN A 207 14.12 -11.77 -2.79
C ASN A 207 14.71 -11.31 -1.44
N TYR A 208 14.18 -10.21 -0.87
CA TYR A 208 14.67 -9.61 0.37
C TYR A 208 14.04 -10.22 1.62
N THR A 209 12.84 -10.79 1.52
CA THR A 209 12.19 -11.54 2.61
C THR A 209 11.83 -12.96 2.17
N ALA A 210 11.77 -13.89 3.11
CA ALA A 210 11.10 -15.16 2.90
C ALA A 210 9.60 -14.93 2.66
N GLU A 211 8.99 -15.79 1.84
CA GLU A 211 7.54 -15.79 1.66
C GLU A 211 6.87 -16.32 2.94
N GLN A 212 5.97 -15.53 3.51
CA GLN A 212 5.23 -15.88 4.72
C GLN A 212 3.76 -16.01 4.40
N SER A 213 3.19 -17.17 4.70
CA SER A 213 1.77 -17.44 4.51
C SER A 213 1.06 -17.78 5.82
N GLU A 214 -0.11 -17.18 6.03
CA GLU A 214 -0.97 -17.40 7.20
C GLU A 214 -2.39 -17.76 6.76
N GLY A 215 -2.99 -18.75 7.42
CA GLY A 215 -4.38 -19.15 7.19
C GLY A 215 -5.35 -18.32 8.01
N LEU A 216 -6.28 -17.62 7.35
CA LEU A 216 -7.35 -16.86 7.99
C LEU A 216 -8.64 -17.68 8.20
N GLY A 217 -8.69 -18.92 7.69
CA GLY A 217 -9.86 -19.80 7.79
C GLY A 217 -10.97 -19.43 6.83
N ASP A 218 -12.20 -19.86 7.09
CA ASP A 218 -13.34 -19.54 6.23
C ASP A 218 -13.85 -18.11 6.52
N MET A 219 -14.36 -17.42 5.50
CA MET A 219 -14.88 -16.05 5.60
C MET A 219 -16.26 -15.95 4.95
N GLY A 220 -17.26 -15.56 5.73
CA GLY A 220 -18.61 -15.31 5.27
C GLY A 220 -18.73 -14.06 4.38
N PRO A 221 -19.87 -13.86 3.72
CA PRO A 221 -20.14 -12.65 2.94
C PRO A 221 -20.05 -11.39 3.79
N GLY A 222 -19.27 -10.41 3.35
CA GLY A 222 -19.01 -9.15 4.06
C GLY A 222 -18.07 -9.28 5.27
N GLU A 223 -17.60 -10.48 5.61
CA GLU A 223 -16.68 -10.68 6.74
C GLU A 223 -15.31 -10.08 6.41
N SER A 224 -14.70 -9.43 7.40
CA SER A 224 -13.37 -8.84 7.31
C SER A 224 -12.47 -9.38 8.42
N LYS A 225 -11.24 -9.77 8.07
CA LYS A 225 -10.23 -10.29 9.00
C LYS A 225 -8.94 -9.48 8.90
N GLY A 226 -8.47 -8.99 10.04
CA GLY A 226 -7.22 -8.25 10.14
C GLY A 226 -6.00 -9.17 10.11
N TYR A 227 -4.91 -8.68 9.52
CA TYR A 227 -3.64 -9.36 9.46
C TYR A 227 -2.48 -8.37 9.60
N ASP A 228 -1.59 -8.66 10.55
CA ASP A 228 -0.39 -7.89 10.87
C ASP A 228 0.84 -8.66 10.40
N TRP A 229 1.63 -8.05 9.52
CA TRP A 229 2.77 -8.71 8.88
C TRP A 229 4.10 -8.30 9.51
N TYR A 230 4.85 -9.30 9.96
CA TYR A 230 6.21 -9.17 10.47
C TYR A 230 7.17 -9.92 9.52
N PRO A 231 7.92 -9.20 8.66
CA PRO A 231 8.75 -9.83 7.64
C PRO A 231 9.81 -10.74 8.26
N THR A 232 10.06 -11.88 7.61
CA THR A 232 11.27 -12.68 7.85
C THR A 232 12.32 -12.29 6.81
N PRO A 233 13.31 -11.45 7.15
CA PRO A 233 14.30 -10.97 6.20
C PRO A 233 15.26 -12.07 5.76
N THR A 234 15.83 -11.90 4.58
CA THR A 234 16.96 -12.67 4.06
C THR A 234 18.22 -11.79 4.10
N GLU A 235 19.40 -12.39 3.99
CA GLU A 235 20.66 -11.64 3.91
C GLU A 235 20.75 -10.74 2.67
N ASN A 236 19.97 -11.01 1.61
CA ASN A 236 19.94 -10.16 0.42
C ASN A 236 19.53 -8.73 0.74
N ILE A 237 18.76 -8.50 1.81
CA ILE A 237 18.33 -7.15 2.17
C ILE A 237 19.53 -6.26 2.53
N LEU A 238 20.59 -6.83 3.09
CA LEU A 238 21.81 -6.10 3.43
C LEU A 238 22.65 -5.76 2.18
N THR A 239 22.31 -6.28 1.00
CA THR A 239 22.99 -5.90 -0.26
C THR A 239 22.54 -4.54 -0.79
N ILE A 240 21.44 -3.98 -0.25
CA ILE A 240 20.92 -2.65 -0.60
C ILE A 240 21.95 -1.60 -0.17
N LYS A 241 22.47 -0.84 -1.14
CA LYS A 241 23.46 0.23 -0.91
C LYS A 241 22.81 1.60 -0.90
N ASP A 242 22.00 1.88 -1.91
CA ASP A 242 21.25 3.12 -2.08
C ASP A 242 19.78 2.91 -1.73
N ASN A 243 19.02 3.99 -1.56
CA ASN A 243 17.57 3.89 -1.36
C ASN A 243 16.93 3.17 -2.56
N ILE A 244 16.04 2.23 -2.28
CA ILE A 244 15.29 1.52 -3.31
C ILE A 244 13.79 1.62 -3.07
N ASN A 245 13.03 1.60 -4.17
CA ASN A 245 11.60 1.37 -4.15
C ASN A 245 11.33 -0.11 -4.40
N ALA A 246 10.86 -0.80 -3.36
CA ALA A 246 10.45 -2.19 -3.42
C ALA A 246 8.92 -2.31 -3.44
N LEU A 247 8.42 -3.49 -3.80
CA LEU A 247 7.00 -3.83 -3.71
C LEU A 247 6.81 -4.95 -2.70
N ILE A 248 5.91 -4.74 -1.75
CA ILE A 248 5.35 -5.82 -0.94
C ILE A 248 4.23 -6.44 -1.78
N VAL A 249 4.41 -7.70 -2.16
CA VAL A 249 3.40 -8.45 -2.92
C VAL A 249 2.56 -9.24 -1.93
N VAL A 250 1.29 -8.86 -1.81
CA VAL A 250 0.28 -9.54 -0.98
C VAL A 250 -0.58 -10.41 -1.88
N VAL A 251 -0.68 -11.70 -1.58
CA VAL A 251 -1.52 -12.66 -2.30
C VAL A 251 -2.51 -13.27 -1.32
N ALA A 252 -3.80 -12.92 -1.45
CA ALA A 252 -4.88 -13.58 -0.74
C ALA A 252 -5.44 -14.72 -1.59
N SER A 253 -5.34 -15.96 -1.12
CA SER A 253 -5.86 -17.15 -1.77
C SER A 253 -7.05 -17.72 -1.02
N PHE A 254 -8.01 -18.32 -1.73
CA PHE A 254 -9.17 -18.99 -1.13
C PHE A 254 -9.77 -20.02 -2.09
N GLU A 255 -10.69 -20.84 -1.57
CA GLU A 255 -11.49 -21.82 -2.32
C GLU A 255 -12.97 -21.41 -2.31
N ASP A 256 -13.68 -21.64 -3.42
CA ASP A 256 -15.14 -21.54 -3.43
C ASP A 256 -15.81 -22.78 -2.80
N GLU A 257 -17.14 -22.81 -2.81
CA GLU A 257 -17.91 -23.93 -2.26
C GLU A 257 -17.65 -25.27 -2.97
N HIS A 258 -17.21 -25.23 -4.22
CA HIS A 258 -16.90 -26.38 -5.08
C HIS A 258 -15.42 -26.78 -5.00
N GLY A 259 -14.61 -26.10 -4.18
CA GLY A 259 -13.18 -26.37 -4.01
C GLY A 259 -12.30 -25.80 -5.13
N LYS A 260 -12.84 -24.93 -5.99
CA LYS A 260 -12.04 -24.23 -7.00
C LYS A 260 -11.25 -23.11 -6.32
N ARG A 261 -9.96 -23.03 -6.62
CA ARG A 261 -9.02 -22.06 -6.02
C ARG A 261 -9.00 -20.74 -6.79
N TYR A 262 -8.88 -19.66 -6.03
CA TYR A 262 -8.80 -18.29 -6.50
C TYR A 262 -7.73 -17.52 -5.74
N THR A 263 -7.24 -16.44 -6.35
CA THR A 263 -6.25 -15.54 -5.76
C THR A 263 -6.57 -14.09 -6.08
N SER A 264 -6.36 -13.21 -5.10
CA SER A 264 -6.38 -11.75 -5.22
C SER A 264 -4.99 -11.24 -4.84
N THR A 265 -4.42 -10.34 -5.65
CA THR A 265 -3.06 -9.83 -5.46
C THR A 265 -3.09 -8.32 -5.29
N LYS A 266 -2.33 -7.80 -4.32
CA LYS A 266 -2.12 -6.37 -4.13
C LYS A 266 -0.64 -6.08 -3.95
N SER A 267 -0.15 -5.07 -4.68
CA SER A 267 1.21 -4.58 -4.56
C SER A 267 1.21 -3.29 -3.74
N ILE A 268 2.04 -3.23 -2.71
CA ILE A 268 2.20 -2.06 -1.84
C ILE A 268 3.61 -1.50 -2.06
N PRO A 269 3.75 -0.22 -2.48
CA PRO A 269 5.06 0.40 -2.59
C PRO A 269 5.71 0.58 -1.22
N LEU A 270 7.00 0.28 -1.14
CA LEU A 270 7.82 0.42 0.06
C LEU A 270 9.16 1.05 -0.32
N GLU A 271 9.45 2.23 0.23
CA GLU A 271 10.81 2.77 0.19
C GLU A 271 11.64 2.10 1.28
N ILE A 272 12.77 1.49 0.88
CA ILE A 272 13.78 0.94 1.79
C ILE A 272 15.00 1.85 1.71
N ALA A 273 15.39 2.42 2.85
CA ALA A 273 16.57 3.25 2.93
C ALA A 273 17.86 2.41 2.83
N GLY A 274 18.81 2.89 2.02
CA GLY A 274 20.13 2.33 1.87
C GLY A 274 21.08 2.69 3.02
N ARG A 275 22.37 2.46 2.81
CA ARG A 275 23.42 2.57 3.84
C ARG A 275 23.89 4.01 4.14
N SER A 276 23.55 4.96 3.27
CA SER A 276 24.21 6.29 3.22
C SER A 276 23.55 7.41 4.02
N ASN A 277 22.33 7.23 4.57
CA ASN A 277 21.59 8.36 5.16
C ASN A 277 21.96 8.60 6.63
N TRP A 278 23.00 9.42 6.83
CA TRP A 278 23.31 10.08 8.10
C TRP A 278 22.23 11.11 8.44
N ALA A 279 21.57 10.93 9.58
CA ALA A 279 20.94 12.02 10.30
C ALA A 279 21.23 12.00 11.82
N ASP A 280 21.66 10.86 12.38
CA ASP A 280 21.82 10.68 13.83
C ASP A 280 22.83 9.56 14.18
N TYR A 281 23.68 9.75 15.20
CA TYR A 281 24.67 8.77 15.68
C TYR A 281 24.04 7.44 16.12
N SER A 282 22.81 7.51 16.64
CA SER A 282 22.03 6.33 16.99
C SER A 282 21.83 5.38 15.79
N SER A 283 21.88 5.87 14.54
CA SER A 283 21.64 5.07 13.32
C SER A 283 22.74 4.04 13.02
N VAL A 284 23.93 4.21 13.60
CA VAL A 284 25.06 3.29 13.41
C VAL A 284 24.81 1.91 14.02
N SER A 285 24.01 1.84 15.10
CA SER A 285 23.59 0.58 15.72
C SER A 285 22.89 -0.38 14.75
N GLN A 286 22.31 0.15 13.66
CA GLN A 286 21.67 -0.65 12.63
C GLN A 286 22.70 -1.45 11.80
N PHE A 287 23.97 -1.04 11.76
CA PHE A 287 25.03 -1.76 11.07
C PHE A 287 25.60 -2.92 11.89
N VAL A 288 25.21 -3.04 13.16
CA VAL A 288 25.55 -4.20 13.99
C VAL A 288 24.64 -5.37 13.60
N THR A 289 25.15 -6.28 12.77
CA THR A 289 24.40 -7.42 12.18
C THR A 289 24.84 -8.78 12.76
N PRO A 290 24.57 -9.10 14.05
CA PRO A 290 25.09 -10.32 14.70
C PRO A 290 24.47 -11.63 14.20
N LEU A 291 23.41 -11.54 13.40
CA LEU A 291 22.70 -12.69 12.85
C LEU A 291 23.19 -13.09 11.44
N GLU A 292 24.07 -12.29 10.83
CA GLU A 292 24.66 -12.61 9.53
C GLU A 292 25.44 -13.93 9.60
N SER A 293 25.24 -14.78 8.59
CA SER A 293 25.88 -16.08 8.49
C SER A 293 27.40 -15.96 8.50
N VAL A 294 27.96 -14.98 7.79
CA VAL A 294 29.41 -14.71 7.75
C VAL A 294 29.95 -14.32 9.13
N VAL A 295 29.24 -13.46 9.86
CA VAL A 295 29.62 -13.06 11.23
C VAL A 295 29.64 -14.29 12.16
N ARG A 296 28.56 -15.07 12.16
CA ARG A 296 28.43 -16.27 13.01
C ARG A 296 29.43 -17.36 12.65
N GLN A 297 29.70 -17.57 11.36
CA GLN A 297 30.70 -18.52 10.88
C GLN A 297 32.11 -18.10 11.28
N THR A 298 32.41 -16.80 11.20
CA THR A 298 33.71 -16.24 11.61
C THR A 298 33.98 -16.52 13.09
N VAL A 299 33.02 -16.21 13.96
CA VAL A 299 33.17 -16.48 15.40
C VAL A 299 33.22 -17.98 15.68
N SER A 300 32.36 -18.78 15.05
CA SER A 300 32.36 -20.24 15.20
C SER A 300 33.71 -20.88 14.81
N ALA A 301 34.42 -20.30 13.83
CA ALA A 301 35.74 -20.75 13.41
C ALA A 301 36.85 -20.41 14.43
N ALA A 302 36.67 -19.37 15.24
CA ALA A 302 37.63 -18.99 16.28
C ALA A 302 37.55 -19.84 17.55
N GLY A 303 36.42 -20.52 17.80
CA GLY A 303 36.32 -21.52 18.86
C GLY A 303 35.00 -21.47 19.62
N SER A 304 35.03 -22.01 20.84
CA SER A 304 33.90 -21.99 21.77
C SER A 304 34.07 -20.86 22.78
N PHE A 305 33.01 -20.10 22.98
CA PHE A 305 32.97 -18.96 23.90
C PHE A 305 32.12 -19.30 25.12
N SER A 306 32.60 -18.94 26.31
CA SER A 306 31.82 -18.99 27.56
C SER A 306 31.42 -17.58 27.93
N THR A 307 30.12 -17.31 28.02
CA THR A 307 29.59 -15.98 28.39
C THR A 307 28.74 -16.06 29.67
N ARG A 308 29.05 -17.03 30.54
CA ARG A 308 28.27 -17.35 31.75
C ARG A 308 28.61 -16.46 32.94
N ASP A 309 29.81 -15.90 32.96
CA ASP A 309 30.37 -15.06 34.02
C ASP A 309 31.29 -13.99 33.39
N ASP A 310 31.70 -13.02 34.20
CA ASP A 310 32.47 -11.86 33.74
C ASP A 310 33.84 -12.24 33.19
N GLU A 311 34.51 -13.24 33.78
CA GLU A 311 35.79 -13.76 33.27
C GLU A 311 35.62 -14.38 31.88
N GLY A 312 34.55 -15.16 31.67
CA GLY A 312 34.21 -15.72 30.38
C GLY A 312 33.93 -14.64 29.33
N ILE A 313 33.17 -13.60 29.70
CA ILE A 313 32.88 -12.46 28.81
C ILE A 313 34.18 -11.75 28.39
N ASP A 314 35.07 -11.43 29.34
CA ASP A 314 36.34 -10.78 29.04
C ASP A 314 37.26 -11.67 28.18
N GLN A 315 37.31 -12.96 28.49
CA GLN A 315 38.07 -13.93 27.70
C GLN A 315 37.54 -14.04 26.27
N ALA A 316 36.22 -14.06 26.09
CA ALA A 316 35.59 -14.11 24.79
C ALA A 316 35.86 -12.83 23.97
N ALA A 317 35.77 -11.67 24.61
CA ALA A 317 36.12 -10.39 23.99
C ALA A 317 37.58 -10.37 23.51
N ARG A 318 38.51 -10.79 24.37
CA ARG A 318 39.93 -10.93 24.02
C ARG A 318 40.17 -11.92 22.89
N GLN A 319 39.49 -13.06 22.87
CA GLN A 319 39.64 -14.07 21.81
C GLN A 319 39.14 -13.55 20.46
N ILE A 320 38.00 -12.85 20.43
CA ILE A 320 37.47 -12.22 19.22
C ILE A 320 38.41 -11.12 18.73
N TRP A 321 38.99 -10.34 19.65
CA TRP A 321 40.02 -9.35 19.31
C TRP A 321 41.26 -9.98 18.66
N ASP A 322 41.84 -10.99 19.31
CA ASP A 322 43.02 -11.71 18.81
C ASP A 322 42.73 -12.37 17.45
N MET A 323 41.51 -12.89 17.24
CA MET A 323 41.04 -13.41 15.96
C MET A 323 41.06 -12.33 14.87
N LEU A 324 40.50 -11.14 15.13
CA LEU A 324 40.48 -10.04 14.15
C LEU A 324 41.89 -9.64 13.72
N GLY A 325 42.82 -9.52 14.68
CA GLY A 325 44.23 -9.31 14.39
C GLY A 325 44.85 -10.43 13.56
N GLY A 326 44.54 -11.70 13.88
CA GLY A 326 45.01 -12.87 13.13
C GLY A 326 44.44 -12.98 11.71
N LEU A 327 43.22 -12.46 11.47
CA LEU A 327 42.61 -12.37 10.15
C LEU A 327 43.25 -11.27 9.28
N GLY A 328 44.04 -10.37 9.89
CA GLY A 328 44.67 -9.24 9.22
C GLY A 328 43.66 -8.15 8.88
N ILE A 329 42.68 -7.90 9.75
CA ILE A 329 41.79 -6.75 9.65
C ILE A 329 42.60 -5.49 9.98
N GLU A 330 42.48 -4.46 9.15
CA GLU A 330 43.29 -3.23 9.23
C GLU A 330 42.40 -1.98 9.25
N TYR A 331 42.83 -0.99 10.04
CA TYR A 331 42.24 0.35 10.00
C TYR A 331 42.69 1.11 8.75
N ILE A 332 41.71 1.66 8.02
CA ILE A 332 41.94 2.59 6.91
C ILE A 332 40.95 3.73 7.03
N SER A 333 41.47 4.95 7.23
CA SER A 333 40.66 6.17 7.22
C SER A 333 40.01 6.40 5.86
N ASP A 334 38.75 6.83 5.87
CA ASP A 334 38.04 7.18 4.64
C ASP A 334 38.64 8.43 3.96
N PRO A 335 38.80 8.42 2.62
CA PRO A 335 39.54 9.47 1.92
C PRO A 335 38.77 10.79 1.73
N THR A 336 37.43 10.79 1.65
CA THR A 336 36.63 12.02 1.43
C THR A 336 35.11 11.89 1.66
N LEU A 337 34.52 10.71 1.52
CA LEU A 337 33.09 10.45 1.70
C LEU A 337 32.93 9.20 2.57
N GLU A 338 32.19 9.34 3.66
CA GLU A 338 31.96 8.30 4.65
C GLU A 338 31.10 7.18 4.06
N TYR A 339 31.70 5.98 3.89
CA TYR A 339 31.03 4.81 3.34
C TYR A 339 31.02 3.66 4.35
N ARG A 340 29.85 3.43 4.94
CA ARG A 340 29.67 2.33 5.89
C ARG A 340 29.59 0.97 5.23
N GLN A 341 30.43 0.08 5.74
CA GLN A 341 30.46 -1.33 5.46
C GLN A 341 29.66 -2.10 6.51
N TYR A 342 28.95 -3.16 6.10
CA TYR A 342 28.47 -4.13 7.08
C TYR A 342 29.65 -4.99 7.58
N PRO A 343 29.53 -5.61 8.77
CA PRO A 343 30.52 -6.56 9.27
C PRO A 343 30.99 -7.59 8.24
N ALA A 344 30.08 -8.14 7.42
CA ALA A 344 30.43 -9.06 6.33
C ALA A 344 31.31 -8.42 5.24
N ASP A 345 31.10 -7.14 4.93
CA ASP A 345 31.93 -6.40 3.97
C ASP A 345 33.33 -6.16 4.54
N VAL A 346 33.44 -5.74 5.82
CA VAL A 346 34.74 -5.56 6.49
C VAL A 346 35.52 -6.88 6.60
N LEU A 347 34.86 -7.99 6.94
CA LEU A 347 35.49 -9.31 6.97
C LEU A 347 36.01 -9.75 5.60
N LYS A 348 35.35 -9.32 4.52
CA LYS A 348 35.74 -9.62 3.13
C LYS A 348 36.87 -8.73 2.64
N THR A 349 36.79 -7.41 2.87
CA THR A 349 37.80 -6.43 2.43
C THR A 349 39.02 -6.39 3.34
N LYS A 350 38.85 -6.86 4.58
CA LYS A 350 39.79 -6.78 5.70
C LYS A 350 40.14 -5.36 6.12
N LYS A 351 39.28 -4.40 5.79
CA LYS A 351 39.58 -2.96 5.88
C LYS A 351 38.32 -2.22 6.30
N GLY A 352 38.48 -1.33 7.28
CA GLY A 352 37.41 -0.44 7.75
C GLY A 352 37.99 0.74 8.49
N ASP A 353 37.22 1.80 8.64
CA ASP A 353 37.56 2.95 9.45
C ASP A 353 37.00 2.81 10.89
N CYS A 354 36.75 3.92 11.59
CA CYS A 354 36.33 3.86 12.99
C CYS A 354 34.94 3.24 13.15
N ASP A 355 33.98 3.53 12.25
CA ASP A 355 32.61 3.06 12.42
C ASP A 355 32.40 1.64 11.90
N ASP A 356 33.07 1.29 10.81
CA ASP A 356 33.18 -0.06 10.27
C ASP A 356 33.77 -1.05 11.29
N LEU A 357 34.91 -0.73 11.90
CA LEU A 357 35.58 -1.63 12.83
C LEU A 357 34.83 -1.76 14.16
N SER A 358 34.21 -0.67 14.62
CA SER A 358 33.36 -0.68 15.80
C SER A 358 32.14 -1.59 15.61
N THR A 359 31.44 -1.44 14.48
CA THR A 359 30.23 -2.22 14.20
C THR A 359 30.57 -3.69 13.94
N LEU A 360 31.70 -3.99 13.30
CA LEU A 360 32.22 -5.35 13.18
C LEU A 360 32.48 -5.99 14.55
N TYR A 361 33.25 -5.33 15.41
CA TYR A 361 33.60 -5.89 16.71
C TYR A 361 32.37 -6.10 17.59
N ALA A 362 31.45 -5.12 17.60
CA ALA A 362 30.17 -5.25 18.29
C ALA A 362 29.33 -6.42 17.75
N ALA A 363 29.24 -6.58 16.42
CA ALA A 363 28.45 -7.65 15.81
C ALA A 363 28.99 -9.05 16.16
N LEU A 364 30.31 -9.22 16.23
CA LEU A 364 30.94 -10.49 16.61
C LEU A 364 30.65 -10.82 18.08
N LEU A 365 30.76 -9.85 18.98
CA LEU A 365 30.45 -10.01 20.41
C LEU A 365 28.96 -10.33 20.65
N GLU A 366 28.06 -9.57 20.02
CA GLU A 366 26.61 -9.79 20.07
C GLU A 366 26.23 -11.18 19.52
N SER A 367 26.97 -11.69 18.52
CA SER A 367 26.71 -13.01 17.95
C SER A 367 26.94 -14.18 18.93
N VAL A 368 27.75 -13.96 19.98
CA VAL A 368 27.99 -14.91 21.08
C VAL A 368 27.24 -14.54 22.37
N GLY A 369 26.33 -13.55 22.29
CA GLY A 369 25.48 -13.16 23.40
C GLY A 369 26.14 -12.21 24.41
N ILE A 370 27.21 -11.51 24.02
CA ILE A 370 27.80 -10.45 24.83
C ILE A 370 27.11 -9.14 24.47
N LYS A 371 26.53 -8.48 25.46
CA LYS A 371 25.89 -7.17 25.29
C LYS A 371 26.94 -6.10 24.98
N THR A 372 26.64 -5.25 24.00
CA THR A 372 27.58 -4.22 23.51
C THR A 372 26.98 -2.81 23.50
N ALA A 373 27.87 -1.83 23.38
CA ALA A 373 27.54 -0.45 23.06
C ALA A 373 28.55 0.12 22.06
N LEU A 374 28.12 1.13 21.32
CA LEU A 374 29.02 2.02 20.58
C LEU A 374 29.21 3.29 21.41
N ILE A 375 30.44 3.78 21.45
CA ILE A 375 30.81 5.02 22.12
C ILE A 375 31.26 5.98 21.04
N THR A 376 30.56 7.10 20.93
CA THR A 376 30.82 8.10 19.90
C THR A 376 31.12 9.43 20.56
N HIS A 377 32.10 10.16 20.05
CA HIS A 377 32.32 11.56 20.39
C HIS A 377 32.70 12.30 19.10
N PRO A 378 32.84 13.65 19.10
CA PRO A 378 33.14 14.37 17.88
C PRO A 378 34.38 13.81 17.16
N GLY A 379 34.16 13.29 15.94
CA GLY A 379 35.21 12.83 15.03
C GLY A 379 35.70 11.40 15.22
N HIS A 380 35.12 10.60 16.15
CA HIS A 380 35.58 9.24 16.39
C HIS A 380 34.52 8.34 17.03
N MET A 381 34.65 7.04 16.81
CA MET A 381 33.78 6.02 17.37
C MET A 381 34.54 4.72 17.65
N TYR A 382 34.19 4.08 18.75
CA TYR A 382 34.72 2.77 19.15
C TYR A 382 33.64 1.94 19.86
N ALA A 383 33.91 0.66 20.06
CA ALA A 383 32.96 -0.26 20.68
C ALA A 383 33.27 -0.52 22.16
N ALA A 384 32.26 -0.99 22.88
CA ALA A 384 32.37 -1.46 24.24
C ALA A 384 31.51 -2.70 24.45
N TYR A 385 31.87 -3.50 25.45
CA TYR A 385 31.06 -4.63 25.91
C TYR A 385 30.73 -4.50 27.39
N TYR A 386 29.66 -5.15 27.81
CA TYR A 386 29.26 -5.19 29.21
C TYR A 386 29.66 -6.53 29.84
N ASP A 387 30.27 -6.43 31.02
CA ASP A 387 30.20 -7.50 32.01
C ASP A 387 29.02 -7.21 32.97
N SER A 388 28.92 -7.94 34.08
CA SER A 388 27.80 -7.78 35.02
C SER A 388 27.75 -6.41 35.73
N GLU A 389 28.87 -5.69 35.83
CA GLU A 389 28.99 -4.47 36.65
C GLU A 389 29.47 -3.24 35.85
N HIS A 390 30.14 -3.43 34.71
CA HIS A 390 30.89 -2.38 34.03
C HIS A 390 30.68 -2.39 32.51
N ILE A 391 30.79 -1.19 31.93
CA ILE A 391 31.08 -1.01 30.51
C ILE A 391 32.59 -1.10 30.32
N ASN A 392 33.02 -1.90 29.35
CA ASN A 392 34.41 -2.15 29.02
C ASN A 392 34.69 -1.62 27.60
N PRO A 393 35.18 -0.38 27.46
CA PRO A 393 35.49 0.20 26.16
C PRO A 393 36.76 -0.38 25.55
N VAL A 394 36.76 -0.51 24.22
CA VAL A 394 37.85 -1.06 23.43
C VAL A 394 38.06 -0.18 22.21
N GLU A 395 39.24 0.40 22.06
CA GLU A 395 39.57 1.25 20.91
C GLU A 395 39.74 0.39 19.65
N THR A 396 38.69 0.30 18.83
CA THR A 396 38.61 -0.63 17.70
C THR A 396 39.47 -0.25 16.50
N THR A 397 39.94 0.99 16.39
CA THR A 397 40.92 1.36 15.35
C THR A 397 42.31 0.80 15.63
N MET A 398 42.56 0.30 16.85
CA MET A 398 43.80 -0.35 17.24
C MET A 398 43.83 -1.86 16.95
N ILE A 399 42.90 -2.41 16.17
CA ILE A 399 42.96 -3.83 15.76
C ILE A 399 44.34 -4.16 15.17
N GLY A 400 44.91 -5.28 15.64
CA GLY A 400 46.30 -5.67 15.38
C GLY A 400 47.28 -5.34 16.52
N SER A 401 46.88 -4.46 17.45
CA SER A 401 47.56 -4.28 18.74
C SER A 401 47.11 -5.33 19.78
N SER A 402 47.72 -5.31 20.97
CA SER A 402 47.26 -6.19 22.05
C SER A 402 45.90 -5.73 22.59
N PHE A 403 45.04 -6.69 22.97
CA PHE A 403 43.73 -6.38 23.55
C PHE A 403 43.82 -5.46 24.77
N LYS A 404 44.88 -5.60 25.57
CA LYS A 404 45.12 -4.75 26.73
C LYS A 404 45.35 -3.29 26.32
N ASP A 405 46.18 -3.05 25.29
CA ASP A 405 46.48 -1.67 24.86
C ASP A 405 45.23 -1.00 24.28
N ALA A 406 44.43 -1.73 23.49
CA ALA A 406 43.16 -1.24 22.97
C ALA A 406 42.14 -0.94 24.07
N ARG A 407 42.08 -1.76 25.13
CA ARG A 407 41.26 -1.49 26.32
C ARG A 407 41.75 -0.29 27.12
N ASP A 408 43.07 -0.14 27.28
CA ASP A 408 43.65 0.99 28.03
C ASP A 408 43.37 2.31 27.30
N GLU A 409 43.52 2.35 25.97
CA GLU A 409 43.20 3.55 25.17
C GLU A 409 41.69 3.83 25.18
N GLY A 410 40.85 2.81 24.94
CA GLY A 410 39.39 2.98 25.01
C GLY A 410 38.90 3.51 26.37
N ASN A 411 39.50 3.05 27.48
CA ASN A 411 39.18 3.57 28.81
C ASN A 411 39.66 5.02 29.01
N LYS A 412 40.82 5.36 28.46
CA LYS A 412 41.36 6.72 28.49
C LYS A 412 40.42 7.67 27.74
N GLU A 413 40.08 7.36 26.49
CA GLU A 413 39.16 8.16 25.69
C GLU A 413 37.78 8.29 26.35
N TYR A 414 37.26 7.18 26.90
CA TYR A 414 36.01 7.19 27.65
C TYR A 414 36.05 8.14 28.86
N GLY A 415 37.22 8.27 29.49
CA GLY A 415 37.47 9.17 30.62
C GLY A 415 37.68 10.63 30.22
N GLU A 416 38.31 10.88 29.07
CA GLU A 416 38.57 12.22 28.53
C GLU A 416 37.29 12.86 27.97
N HIS A 417 36.48 12.08 27.25
CA HIS A 417 35.22 12.53 26.62
C HIS A 417 33.99 12.38 27.53
N LYS A 418 34.13 12.63 28.83
CA LYS A 418 33.00 12.48 29.80
C LYS A 418 31.81 13.38 29.53
N ASN A 419 32.02 14.53 28.88
CA ASN A 419 30.99 15.57 28.71
C ASN A 419 30.39 15.61 27.29
N ASP A 420 30.99 14.92 26.33
CA ASP A 420 30.67 14.99 24.90
C ASP A 420 30.57 13.62 24.22
N LYS A 421 30.79 12.51 24.96
CA LYS A 421 30.47 11.17 24.45
C LYS A 421 28.98 10.88 24.47
N TYR A 422 28.55 10.12 23.47
CA TYR A 422 27.27 9.47 23.37
C TYR A 422 27.47 7.96 23.46
N ILE A 423 26.62 7.27 24.23
CA ILE A 423 26.69 5.81 24.39
C ILE A 423 25.42 5.23 23.79
N THR A 424 25.62 4.43 22.76
CA THR A 424 24.56 3.77 21.99
C THR A 424 24.55 2.30 22.37
N VAL A 425 23.68 1.92 23.31
CA VAL A 425 23.55 0.52 23.74
C VAL A 425 22.79 -0.26 22.68
N ILE A 426 23.44 -1.24 22.05
CA ILE A 426 22.93 -1.88 20.84
C ILE A 426 21.56 -2.54 21.06
N GLU A 427 21.41 -3.30 22.15
CA GLU A 427 20.13 -3.92 22.48
C GLU A 427 19.00 -2.92 22.75
N ASP A 428 19.34 -1.72 23.25
CA ASP A 428 18.33 -0.72 23.60
C ASP A 428 17.93 0.07 22.35
N GLU A 429 18.86 0.38 21.44
CA GLU A 429 18.55 0.96 20.13
C GLU A 429 17.72 0.05 19.25
N TRP A 430 17.97 -1.26 19.33
CA TRP A 430 17.12 -2.25 18.69
C TRP A 430 15.72 -2.28 19.28
N LYS A 431 15.49 -1.78 20.49
CA LYS A 431 14.15 -1.65 21.12
C LYS A 431 13.55 -0.25 20.93
N ALA A 432 14.37 0.79 20.81
CA ALA A 432 13.97 2.17 21.06
C ALA A 432 14.17 3.07 19.84
N LYS A 433 13.62 2.70 18.68
CA LYS A 433 13.54 3.65 17.58
C LYS A 433 12.14 3.81 17.03
N ASP A 434 11.63 5.01 17.29
CA ASP A 434 10.84 5.84 16.40
C ASP A 434 11.20 5.56 14.94
N ILE A 435 10.51 4.60 14.36
CA ILE A 435 10.06 4.83 13.01
C ILE A 435 9.20 6.07 13.16
N LYS A 436 9.66 7.22 12.62
CA LYS A 436 8.78 8.36 12.38
C LYS A 436 7.53 7.76 11.77
N THR A 437 6.45 7.65 12.54
CA THR A 437 5.14 7.52 11.94
C THR A 437 5.10 8.68 10.99
N PRO A 438 4.94 8.47 9.68
CA PRO A 438 4.38 9.52 8.88
C PRO A 438 3.02 9.77 9.56
N GLY A 439 2.96 10.85 10.35
CA GLY A 439 1.69 11.36 10.82
C GLY A 439 0.86 11.51 9.56
N ASP A 440 -0.21 10.73 9.47
CA ASP A 440 -1.14 10.75 8.37
C ASP A 440 -0.47 10.86 6.99
N VAL A 441 0.26 9.82 6.54
CA VAL A 441 0.26 9.58 5.10
C VAL A 441 -1.10 8.97 4.76
N GLY A 442 -2.12 9.83 4.77
CA GLY A 442 -3.03 9.80 3.64
C GLY A 442 -2.14 9.86 2.42
N ILE A 443 -2.25 8.83 1.57
CA ILE A 443 -1.56 8.70 0.28
C ILE A 443 -1.23 10.10 -0.23
N SER A 444 0.04 10.52 -0.09
CA SER A 444 0.45 11.86 -0.52
C SER A 444 0.49 11.80 -2.04
N THR A 445 -0.63 12.15 -2.67
CA THR A 445 -0.86 12.19 -4.12
C THR A 445 -0.07 13.30 -4.83
N SER A 446 1.03 13.79 -4.26
CA SER A 446 1.79 14.92 -4.78
C SER A 446 3.01 14.54 -5.62
N GLU A 447 3.36 13.26 -5.74
CA GLU A 447 4.26 12.79 -6.79
C GLU A 447 3.51 11.86 -7.73
N VAL A 448 3.61 12.17 -9.03
CA VAL A 448 3.05 11.40 -10.14
C VAL A 448 3.63 9.98 -10.07
N SER A 449 2.89 9.10 -9.40
CA SER A 449 3.24 7.71 -9.19
C SER A 449 2.33 6.88 -10.08
N ILE A 450 2.83 6.56 -11.29
CA ILE A 450 2.17 5.54 -12.10
C ILE A 450 2.60 4.18 -11.54
N SER A 451 1.65 3.49 -10.95
CA SER A 451 1.80 2.13 -10.44
C SER A 451 1.09 1.17 -11.40
N LEU A 452 1.73 0.03 -11.64
CA LEU A 452 1.11 -1.05 -12.41
C LEU A 452 0.45 -2.00 -11.40
N ILE A 453 -0.85 -2.25 -11.56
CA ILE A 453 -1.63 -2.94 -10.52
C ILE A 453 -1.95 -4.40 -10.86
N GLU A 454 -2.12 -4.75 -12.13
CA GLU A 454 -2.61 -6.08 -12.46
C GLU A 454 -2.02 -6.58 -13.78
N VAL A 455 -1.61 -7.85 -13.79
CA VAL A 455 -1.34 -8.66 -14.99
C VAL A 455 -2.38 -9.77 -14.99
N ARG A 456 -3.44 -9.65 -15.80
CA ARG A 456 -4.41 -10.74 -15.95
C ARG A 456 -3.98 -11.69 -17.07
N HIS A 457 -3.93 -12.98 -16.77
CA HIS A 457 -3.84 -14.04 -17.78
C HIS A 457 -5.23 -14.40 -18.28
N VAL A 458 -5.52 -14.10 -19.54
CA VAL A 458 -6.73 -14.56 -20.20
C VAL A 458 -6.32 -15.54 -21.30
N TYR A 459 -6.75 -16.80 -21.15
CA TYR A 459 -6.64 -17.81 -22.20
C TYR A 459 -7.90 -17.74 -23.07
N ASN A 460 -7.80 -17.16 -24.27
CA ASN A 460 -8.83 -17.33 -25.29
C ASN A 460 -8.20 -18.07 -26.47
N ALA A 461 -8.64 -19.33 -26.69
CA ALA A 461 -8.40 -20.02 -27.94
C ALA A 461 -9.42 -19.49 -28.96
N GLU A 462 -9.04 -18.51 -29.77
CA GLU A 462 -9.87 -18.01 -30.88
C GLU A 462 -9.53 -18.72 -32.19
N TRP A 463 -10.55 -18.94 -33.01
CA TRP A 463 -10.39 -19.45 -34.38
C TRP A 463 -9.86 -18.33 -35.26
N VAL A 464 -8.58 -18.41 -35.66
CA VAL A 464 -8.04 -17.51 -36.70
C VAL A 464 -8.22 -18.20 -38.05
N CYS A 465 -9.18 -17.73 -38.84
CA CYS A 465 -9.45 -18.27 -40.17
C CYS A 465 -9.14 -17.19 -41.21
N ASP A 466 -8.13 -17.41 -42.07
CA ASP A 466 -7.67 -16.42 -43.06
C ASP A 466 -8.76 -16.03 -44.08
N THR A 467 -9.82 -16.81 -44.23
CA THR A 467 -10.90 -16.52 -45.19
C THR A 467 -12.28 -16.95 -44.69
N GLY A 468 -12.93 -16.13 -43.85
CA GLY A 468 -14.39 -15.86 -43.80
C GLY A 468 -15.42 -17.00 -43.77
N THR A 469 -15.06 -18.27 -43.66
CA THR A 469 -16.00 -19.41 -43.60
C THR A 469 -15.52 -20.48 -42.61
N PRO A 470 -16.41 -21.09 -41.79
CA PRO A 470 -16.03 -22.01 -40.72
C PRO A 470 -15.43 -23.35 -41.17
N ASP A 471 -15.56 -23.71 -42.44
CA ASP A 471 -15.29 -25.08 -42.92
C ASP A 471 -13.84 -25.33 -43.37
N ASN A 472 -12.93 -24.34 -43.27
CA ASN A 472 -11.58 -24.43 -43.84
C ASN A 472 -10.44 -23.89 -42.94
N CYS A 473 -10.59 -23.90 -41.62
CA CYS A 473 -9.55 -23.42 -40.70
C CYS A 473 -8.45 -24.51 -40.54
N GLN A 474 -7.30 -24.34 -41.23
CA GLN A 474 -6.18 -25.30 -41.21
C GLN A 474 -5.08 -24.98 -40.18
N HIS A 475 -5.16 -23.86 -39.47
CA HIS A 475 -4.17 -23.45 -38.47
C HIS A 475 -4.84 -23.12 -37.14
N TYR A 476 -4.37 -23.78 -36.08
CA TYR A 476 -4.71 -23.43 -34.71
C TYR A 476 -3.62 -22.49 -34.18
N ALA A 477 -4.02 -21.31 -33.70
CA ALA A 477 -3.13 -20.38 -33.03
C ALA A 477 -3.72 -20.07 -31.64
N LEU A 478 -2.87 -20.13 -30.60
CA LEU A 478 -3.27 -19.74 -29.26
C LEU A 478 -2.81 -18.31 -29.01
N ASN A 479 -3.75 -17.40 -28.74
CA ASN A 479 -3.41 -16.05 -28.32
C ASN A 479 -3.29 -16.00 -26.79
N VAL A 480 -2.15 -15.50 -26.33
CA VAL A 480 -1.85 -15.22 -24.93
C VAL A 480 -1.92 -13.71 -24.75
N TYR A 481 -2.80 -13.26 -23.87
CA TYR A 481 -2.97 -11.84 -23.55
C TYR A 481 -2.40 -11.54 -22.18
N CYS A 482 -1.56 -10.50 -22.10
CA CYS A 482 -1.14 -9.90 -20.84
C CYS A 482 -1.76 -8.50 -20.75
N ASP A 483 -2.82 -8.36 -19.97
CA ASP A 483 -3.45 -7.06 -19.72
C ASP A 483 -2.72 -6.34 -18.58
N LEU A 484 -2.26 -5.11 -18.86
CA LEU A 484 -1.46 -4.25 -18.01
C LEU A 484 -2.27 -3.02 -17.62
N THR A 485 -2.61 -2.86 -16.35
CA THR A 485 -3.32 -1.67 -15.85
C THR A 485 -2.35 -0.68 -15.23
N PHE A 486 -2.23 0.50 -15.83
CA PHE A 486 -1.46 1.63 -15.34
C PHE A 486 -2.38 2.56 -14.56
N ILE A 487 -2.08 2.80 -13.29
CA ILE A 487 -2.88 3.69 -12.43
C ILE A 487 -2.02 4.86 -12.02
N ASN A 488 -2.49 6.08 -12.27
CA ASN A 488 -1.84 7.30 -11.82
C ASN A 488 -2.54 7.82 -10.57
N SER A 489 -1.91 7.63 -9.42
CA SER A 489 -2.40 8.16 -8.14
C SER A 489 -2.02 9.63 -7.89
N GLY A 490 -1.27 10.27 -8.80
CA GLY A 490 -0.93 11.69 -8.71
C GLY A 490 -2.05 12.61 -9.20
N THR A 491 -1.86 13.92 -9.06
CA THR A 491 -2.80 14.94 -9.57
C THR A 491 -2.48 15.46 -10.98
N GLY A 492 -1.30 15.11 -11.51
CA GLY A 492 -0.84 15.52 -12.84
C GLY A 492 -0.73 14.32 -13.79
N GLU A 493 -0.69 14.60 -15.09
CA GLU A 493 -0.43 13.58 -16.12
C GLU A 493 0.95 12.95 -15.91
N GLY A 494 1.01 11.62 -16.01
CA GLY A 494 2.26 10.86 -15.91
C GLY A 494 2.42 9.93 -17.08
N GLN A 495 3.67 9.59 -17.41
CA GLN A 495 3.97 8.54 -18.37
C GLN A 495 4.87 7.48 -17.73
N LYS A 496 4.57 6.20 -17.96
CA LYS A 496 5.42 5.09 -17.54
C LYS A 496 5.50 4.03 -18.62
N CYS A 497 6.70 3.49 -18.78
CA CYS A 497 6.98 2.35 -19.64
C CYS A 497 7.32 1.14 -18.77
N VAL A 498 6.84 -0.03 -19.16
CA VAL A 498 7.16 -1.32 -18.55
C VAL A 498 7.61 -2.27 -19.64
N ASP A 499 8.65 -3.05 -19.36
CA ASP A 499 9.10 -4.11 -20.25
C ASP A 499 8.41 -5.41 -19.84
N VAL A 500 7.75 -6.08 -20.78
CA VAL A 500 6.89 -7.24 -20.51
C VAL A 500 7.34 -8.42 -21.36
N SER A 501 7.70 -9.49 -20.66
CA SER A 501 8.13 -10.75 -21.25
C SER A 501 7.04 -11.81 -21.12
N THR A 502 6.76 -12.52 -22.21
CA THR A 502 5.90 -13.70 -22.24
C THR A 502 6.77 -14.95 -22.23
N PHE A 503 6.50 -15.88 -21.32
CA PHE A 503 7.19 -17.17 -21.25
C PHE A 503 6.29 -18.33 -21.64
N VAL A 504 6.91 -19.34 -22.24
CA VAL A 504 6.33 -20.67 -22.52
C VAL A 504 7.27 -21.71 -21.91
N ASP A 505 6.81 -22.46 -20.90
CA ASP A 505 7.60 -23.41 -20.10
C ASP A 505 8.93 -22.79 -19.62
N ASP A 506 8.84 -21.63 -18.97
CA ASP A 506 9.97 -20.85 -18.44
C ASP A 506 11.01 -20.37 -19.47
N ARG A 507 10.73 -20.49 -20.77
CA ARG A 507 11.51 -19.84 -21.83
C ARG A 507 10.84 -18.56 -22.26
N ASP A 508 11.61 -17.47 -22.29
CA ASP A 508 11.18 -16.19 -22.83
C ASP A 508 10.97 -16.30 -24.35
N VAL A 509 9.77 -15.96 -24.82
CA VAL A 509 9.38 -16.11 -26.24
C VAL A 509 8.95 -14.80 -26.90
N HIS A 510 8.68 -13.75 -26.12
CA HIS A 510 8.19 -12.47 -26.62
C HIS A 510 8.44 -11.36 -25.59
N ASP A 511 9.14 -10.31 -25.98
CA ASP A 511 9.40 -9.12 -25.19
C ASP A 511 8.73 -7.91 -25.84
N GLU A 512 8.02 -7.10 -25.05
CA GLU A 512 7.36 -5.90 -25.52
C GLU A 512 7.42 -4.78 -24.47
N VAL A 513 7.88 -3.60 -24.88
CA VAL A 513 7.86 -2.40 -24.05
C VAL A 513 6.53 -1.67 -24.24
N VAL A 514 5.78 -1.55 -23.16
CA VAL A 514 4.48 -0.88 -23.15
C VAL A 514 4.57 0.42 -22.38
N CYS A 515 4.34 1.54 -23.07
CA CYS A 515 4.28 2.87 -22.47
C CYS A 515 2.84 3.37 -22.43
N LYS A 516 2.41 3.87 -21.28
CA LYS A 516 1.11 4.56 -21.12
C LYS A 516 1.29 5.89 -20.43
N THR A 517 0.54 6.85 -20.94
CA THR A 517 0.34 8.15 -20.31
C THR A 517 -1.04 8.14 -19.68
N VAL A 518 -1.14 8.49 -18.41
CA VAL A 518 -2.36 8.36 -17.60
C VAL A 518 -2.59 9.68 -16.86
N GLU A 519 -3.80 10.22 -16.94
CA GLU A 519 -4.17 11.43 -16.21
C GLU A 519 -4.24 11.17 -14.70
N GLY A 520 -3.98 12.20 -13.90
CA GLY A 520 -4.00 12.08 -12.45
C GLY A 520 -5.36 11.60 -11.92
N GLY A 521 -5.35 10.59 -11.05
CA GLY A 521 -6.55 9.97 -10.48
C GLY A 521 -7.28 8.99 -11.40
N SER A 522 -6.69 8.65 -12.56
CA SER A 522 -7.29 7.72 -13.53
C SER A 522 -6.44 6.46 -13.73
N SER A 523 -6.98 5.50 -14.48
CA SER A 523 -6.31 4.26 -14.85
C SER A 523 -6.52 3.96 -16.32
N GLU A 524 -5.48 3.45 -16.96
CA GLU A 524 -5.48 3.05 -18.37
C GLU A 524 -4.98 1.61 -18.51
N THR A 525 -5.63 0.83 -19.35
CA THR A 525 -5.21 -0.54 -19.66
C THR A 525 -4.48 -0.60 -21.00
N ALA A 526 -3.43 -1.41 -21.05
CA ALA A 526 -2.77 -1.83 -22.27
C ALA A 526 -2.77 -3.36 -22.36
N ARG A 527 -2.74 -3.90 -23.57
CA ARG A 527 -2.77 -5.35 -23.81
C ARG A 527 -1.57 -5.75 -24.66
N VAL A 528 -0.74 -6.63 -24.12
CA VAL A 528 0.30 -7.34 -24.87
C VAL A 528 -0.32 -8.62 -25.40
N THR A 529 -0.12 -8.92 -26.68
CA THR A 529 -0.64 -10.13 -27.32
C THR A 529 0.49 -10.94 -27.91
N TYR A 530 0.63 -12.18 -27.47
CA TYR A 530 1.52 -13.17 -28.07
C TYR A 530 0.71 -14.28 -28.73
N THR A 531 0.92 -14.49 -30.02
CA THR A 531 0.30 -15.60 -30.77
C THR A 531 1.27 -16.77 -30.86
N ASN A 532 0.95 -17.89 -30.21
CA ASN A 532 1.74 -19.11 -30.32
C ASN A 532 1.38 -19.84 -31.63
N PRO A 533 2.33 -20.02 -32.56
CA PRO A 533 2.10 -20.71 -33.84
C PRO A 533 2.11 -22.25 -33.72
N SER A 534 2.38 -22.80 -32.53
CA SER A 534 2.54 -24.23 -32.29
C SER A 534 1.24 -24.91 -31.85
N GLN A 535 1.08 -26.20 -32.19
CA GLN A 535 -0.19 -26.93 -32.05
C GLN A 535 -0.80 -26.86 -30.62
N PRO A 536 -2.12 -26.65 -30.50
CA PRO A 536 -2.83 -26.35 -29.25
C PRO A 536 -2.96 -27.54 -28.27
N ASN A 537 -2.46 -28.72 -28.64
CA ASN A 537 -2.63 -29.96 -27.86
C ASN A 537 -1.43 -30.31 -26.96
N ALA A 538 -0.42 -29.44 -26.87
CA ALA A 538 0.69 -29.62 -25.94
C ALA A 538 0.43 -28.82 -24.64
N PRO A 539 0.64 -29.43 -23.46
CA PRO A 539 0.42 -28.76 -22.18
C PRO A 539 1.57 -27.79 -21.88
N PHE A 540 1.51 -26.61 -22.49
CA PHE A 540 2.45 -25.53 -22.23
C PHE A 540 1.98 -24.68 -21.04
N GLN A 541 2.91 -24.28 -20.17
CA GLN A 541 2.67 -23.25 -19.16
C GLN A 541 3.03 -21.88 -19.71
N TYR A 542 2.07 -20.96 -19.70
CA TYR A 542 2.27 -19.58 -20.13
C TYR A 542 2.34 -18.68 -18.91
N ARG A 543 3.29 -17.72 -18.90
CA ARG A 543 3.36 -16.67 -17.88
C ARG A 543 3.75 -15.35 -18.51
N CYS A 544 3.35 -14.25 -17.90
CA CYS A 544 3.84 -12.92 -18.26
C CYS A 544 4.63 -12.39 -17.06
N GLN A 545 5.76 -11.76 -17.31
CA GLN A 545 6.60 -11.16 -16.27
C GLN A 545 7.03 -9.76 -16.71
N ILE A 546 7.05 -8.83 -15.77
CA ILE A 546 7.61 -7.50 -15.98
C ILE A 546 9.10 -7.56 -15.65
N LYS A 547 9.96 -7.03 -16.51
CA LYS A 547 11.40 -6.94 -16.30
C LYS A 547 11.79 -5.72 -15.48
#